data_AF-A0A2E8RVW8-F1
#
_entry.id   AF-A0A2E8RVW8-F1
#
_cell.length_a   1.000
_cell.length_b   1.000
_cell.length_c   1.000
_cell.angle_alpha   90.00
_cell.angle_beta   90.00
_cell.angle_gamma   90.00
#
_symmetry.space_group_name_H-M   'P 1'
#
loop_
_entity.id
_entity.type
_entity.pdbx_description
1 polymer ?
#
loop_
_entity_poly.entity_id
_entity_poly.type
_entity_poly.pdbx_seq_one_letter_code
_entity_poly.pdbx_strand_id
1 'polypeptide(L)'
;MVEKNTYWIPLAIVAILVGGCSYGQCSKDIPLEGTWECTSTWTANIDGKSVPCSVKQQGVCEQNVLSLTGVLSIGDAQWSETAKATCHGSTKALYGKQISNASVPMNDAARRFEQEKLEGKTLSDIAPPDYHVRVISRTDTQFKGVNRDDRTITCTRL
;
A
#
# COMPACT_ATOMS: atom_id res chain seq x y z
N MET A 1 -33.41 -3.25 10.11
CA MET A 1 -32.34 -2.23 10.18
C MET A 1 -31.03 -3.00 10.15
N VAL A 2 -30.39 -3.07 8.99
CA VAL A 2 -29.10 -3.74 8.86
C VAL A 2 -28.08 -2.77 9.43
N GLU A 3 -27.54 -3.08 10.61
CA GLU A 3 -26.37 -2.39 11.14
C GLU A 3 -25.32 -2.39 10.04
N LYS A 4 -24.95 -1.18 9.61
CA LYS A 4 -23.82 -0.93 8.71
C LYS A 4 -22.57 -1.33 9.48
N ASN A 5 -22.34 -2.64 9.60
CA ASN A 5 -21.13 -3.20 10.17
C ASN A 5 -19.98 -2.56 9.42
N THR A 6 -19.13 -1.94 10.22
CA THR A 6 -18.02 -1.10 9.85
C THR A 6 -16.94 -1.97 9.23
N TYR A 7 -17.22 -2.58 8.07
CA TYR A 7 -16.25 -3.27 7.23
C TYR A 7 -15.46 -2.23 6.43
N TRP A 8 -14.86 -1.28 7.15
CA TRP A 8 -13.69 -0.61 6.62
C TRP A 8 -12.56 -1.60 6.85
N ILE A 9 -12.42 -2.56 5.95
CA ILE A 9 -11.08 -2.99 5.54
C ILE A 9 -10.70 -1.90 4.54
N PRO A 10 -10.19 -0.70 4.94
CA PRO A 10 -9.59 0.17 3.96
C PRO A 10 -8.35 -0.62 3.56
N LEU A 11 -8.49 -1.26 2.42
CA LEU A 11 -7.59 -2.30 2.01
C LEU A 11 -6.24 -1.67 1.87
N ALA A 12 -5.29 -2.24 2.60
CA ALA A 12 -3.92 -1.79 2.61
C ALA A 12 -3.30 -2.16 1.27
N ILE A 13 -3.67 -1.46 0.22
CA ILE A 13 -2.64 -1.12 -0.73
C ILE A 13 -1.74 -0.15 0.04
N VAL A 14 -0.61 -0.68 0.49
CA VAL A 14 0.56 0.14 0.78
C VAL A 14 0.99 0.73 -0.56
N ALA A 15 0.22 1.68 -1.09
CA ALA A 15 0.57 2.43 -2.29
C ALA A 15 1.67 3.42 -1.91
N ILE A 16 2.84 2.89 -1.57
CA ILE A 16 3.88 3.65 -0.92
C ILE A 16 5.19 3.17 -1.48
N LEU A 17 5.73 4.01 -2.34
CA LEU A 17 7.09 3.91 -2.83
C LEU A 17 7.63 5.33 -2.96
N VAL A 18 8.91 5.48 -2.62
CA VAL A 18 9.58 6.77 -2.43
C VAL A 18 11.05 6.71 -2.80
N GLY A 19 11.44 7.22 -3.97
CA GLY A 19 12.39 8.34 -4.11
C GLY A 19 13.88 8.18 -3.77
N GLY A 20 14.72 8.06 -4.81
CA GLY A 20 16.04 8.75 -4.88
C GLY A 20 15.87 10.07 -5.68
N CYS A 21 16.68 11.13 -5.57
CA CYS A 21 18.06 11.32 -5.10
C CYS A 21 18.25 12.62 -4.31
N SER A 22 19.36 12.67 -3.58
CA SER A 22 19.95 13.80 -2.89
C SER A 22 20.42 14.94 -3.82
N TYR A 23 20.04 16.17 -3.44
CA TYR A 23 20.65 17.48 -3.70
C TYR A 23 20.67 18.09 -5.13
N GLY A 24 19.85 19.12 -5.29
CA GLY A 24 19.98 20.15 -6.32
C GLY A 24 18.77 21.08 -6.27
N GLN A 25 18.98 22.38 -6.09
CA GLN A 25 17.93 23.39 -5.95
C GLN A 25 16.97 23.41 -7.15
N CYS A 26 15.72 23.81 -6.87
CA CYS A 26 14.67 24.23 -7.81
C CYS A 26 13.72 23.15 -8.37
N SER A 27 12.44 23.55 -8.37
CA SER A 27 11.33 23.03 -9.16
C SER A 27 10.53 21.85 -8.59
N LYS A 28 9.25 21.84 -8.98
CA LYS A 28 8.14 21.09 -8.41
C LYS A 28 8.03 19.65 -8.92
N ASP A 29 9.01 19.12 -9.64
CA ASP A 29 8.90 17.83 -10.32
C ASP A 29 10.25 17.10 -10.31
N ILE A 30 10.58 16.42 -9.20
CA ILE A 30 11.78 15.56 -9.10
C ILE A 30 11.31 14.10 -9.09
N PRO A 31 11.76 13.25 -10.03
CA PRO A 31 11.23 11.90 -10.18
C PRO A 31 11.78 10.97 -9.08
N LEU A 32 10.88 10.20 -8.49
CA LEU A 32 11.08 9.33 -7.32
C LEU A 32 11.81 8.01 -7.65
N GLU A 33 12.75 8.03 -8.59
CA GLU A 33 13.18 6.82 -9.28
C GLU A 33 13.95 5.82 -8.41
N GLY A 34 13.78 4.54 -8.73
CA GLY A 34 14.51 3.43 -8.13
C GLY A 34 13.63 2.32 -7.57
N THR A 35 14.29 1.30 -7.04
CA THR A 35 13.68 0.11 -6.44
C THR A 35 13.65 0.23 -4.93
N TRP A 36 12.51 -0.11 -4.33
CA TRP A 36 12.28 -0.02 -2.89
C TRP A 36 11.55 -1.25 -2.38
N GLU A 37 11.87 -1.66 -1.17
CA GLU A 37 11.12 -2.65 -0.40
C GLU A 37 10.39 -1.92 0.74
N CYS A 38 9.07 -2.07 0.79
CA CYS A 38 8.18 -1.39 1.72
C CYS A 38 7.39 -2.39 2.55
N THR A 39 7.21 -2.04 3.82
CA THR A 39 6.46 -2.84 4.78
C THR A 39 5.53 -1.96 5.60
N SER A 40 4.37 -2.51 5.95
CA SER A 40 3.44 -1.93 6.91
C SER A 40 2.80 -3.05 7.72
N THR A 41 2.60 -2.80 9.01
CA THR A 41 1.89 -3.72 9.91
C THR A 41 0.86 -2.94 10.70
N TRP A 42 -0.30 -3.54 10.91
CA TRP A 42 -1.39 -2.97 11.72
C TRP A 42 -2.30 -4.08 12.23
N THR A 43 -3.35 -3.70 12.93
CA THR A 43 -4.35 -4.61 13.45
C THR A 43 -5.73 -4.17 12.97
N ALA A 44 -6.51 -5.09 12.40
CA ALA A 44 -7.88 -4.86 11.98
C ALA A 44 -8.85 -5.52 12.96
N ASN A 45 -10.02 -4.90 13.18
CA ASN A 45 -11.12 -5.56 13.88
C ASN A 45 -12.01 -6.23 12.84
N ILE A 46 -12.12 -7.56 12.89
CA ILE A 46 -12.95 -8.36 12.00
C ILE A 46 -13.86 -9.23 12.86
N ASP A 47 -15.17 -9.04 12.74
CA ASP A 47 -16.20 -9.69 13.56
C ASP A 47 -15.94 -9.60 15.07
N GLY A 48 -15.51 -8.43 15.55
CA GLY A 48 -15.20 -8.20 16.97
C GLY A 48 -13.85 -8.77 17.42
N LYS A 49 -13.08 -9.40 16.54
CA LYS A 49 -11.76 -9.95 16.84
C LYS A 49 -10.65 -9.07 16.29
N SER A 50 -9.59 -8.97 17.08
CA SER A 50 -8.35 -8.32 16.69
C SER A 50 -7.53 -9.24 15.79
N VAL A 51 -7.35 -8.88 14.51
CA VAL A 51 -6.65 -9.68 13.50
C VAL A 51 -5.39 -8.94 13.06
N PRO A 52 -4.21 -9.58 13.10
CA PRO A 52 -2.98 -8.97 12.62
C PRO A 52 -3.02 -8.83 11.10
N CYS A 53 -2.53 -7.71 10.59
CA CYS A 53 -2.43 -7.47 9.17
C CYS A 53 -1.04 -6.96 8.82
N SER A 54 -0.55 -7.34 7.65
CA SER A 54 0.75 -6.90 7.16
C SER A 54 0.77 -6.82 5.65
N VAL A 55 1.57 -5.89 5.14
CA VAL A 55 1.92 -5.84 3.72
C VAL A 55 3.43 -5.80 3.61
N LYS A 56 3.94 -6.56 2.65
CA LYS A 56 5.30 -6.47 2.18
C LYS A 56 5.29 -6.36 0.66
N GLN A 57 5.79 -5.26 0.14
CA GLN A 57 5.80 -4.96 -1.29
C GLN A 57 7.16 -4.46 -1.72
N GLN A 58 7.60 -4.91 -2.89
CA GLN A 58 8.64 -4.25 -3.64
C GLN A 58 7.97 -3.36 -4.67
N GLY A 59 8.59 -2.23 -4.98
CA GLY A 59 8.36 -1.73 -6.32
C GLY A 59 9.33 -0.70 -6.81
N VAL A 60 9.06 -0.33 -8.04
CA VAL A 60 9.96 0.35 -8.94
C VAL A 60 9.22 1.59 -9.44
N CYS A 61 9.78 2.76 -9.12
CA CYS A 61 9.33 4.01 -9.74
C CYS A 61 10.29 4.34 -10.88
N GLU A 62 9.77 4.50 -12.08
CA GLU A 62 10.50 4.87 -13.28
C GLU A 62 9.61 5.80 -14.11
N GLN A 63 10.12 6.97 -14.52
CA GLN A 63 9.36 7.93 -15.33
C GLN A 63 8.00 8.33 -14.72
N ASN A 64 7.94 8.48 -13.39
CA ASN A 64 6.71 8.74 -12.62
C ASN A 64 5.65 7.62 -12.68
N VAL A 65 6.00 6.44 -13.21
CA VAL A 65 5.18 5.25 -13.16
C VAL A 65 5.73 4.31 -12.10
N LEU A 66 4.82 3.91 -11.23
CA LEU A 66 5.08 3.01 -10.14
C LEU A 66 4.60 1.62 -10.49
N SER A 67 5.48 0.63 -10.38
CA SER A 67 5.14 -0.78 -10.51
C SER A 67 5.38 -1.48 -9.18
N LEU A 68 4.36 -2.14 -8.64
CA LEU A 68 4.35 -2.78 -7.34
C LEU A 68 4.13 -4.28 -7.49
N THR A 69 4.84 -5.05 -6.68
CA THR A 69 4.60 -6.48 -6.47
C THR A 69 4.77 -6.81 -4.99
N GLY A 70 3.91 -7.65 -4.43
CA GLY A 70 4.08 -8.03 -3.04
C GLY A 70 3.01 -8.95 -2.50
N VAL A 71 2.92 -8.98 -1.16
CA VAL A 71 2.01 -9.84 -0.42
C VAL A 71 1.28 -9.02 0.64
N LEU A 72 -0.05 -9.13 0.66
CA LEU A 72 -0.93 -8.70 1.75
C LEU A 72 -1.27 -9.92 2.61
N SER A 73 -1.31 -9.74 3.92
CA SER A 73 -1.78 -10.74 4.88
C SER A 73 -2.81 -10.14 5.83
N ILE A 74 -3.89 -10.87 6.08
CA ILE A 74 -4.93 -10.58 7.07
C ILE A 74 -5.15 -11.87 7.88
N GLY A 75 -4.58 -11.93 9.08
CA GLY A 75 -4.47 -13.19 9.82
C GLY A 75 -3.71 -14.22 8.99
N ASP A 76 -4.32 -15.39 8.80
CA ASP A 76 -3.76 -16.47 7.98
C ASP A 76 -4.06 -16.31 6.47
N ALA A 77 -4.92 -15.38 6.08
CA ALA A 77 -5.26 -15.14 4.69
C ALA A 77 -4.16 -14.32 3.99
N GLN A 78 -3.69 -14.80 2.84
CA GLN A 78 -2.61 -14.17 2.08
C GLN A 78 -2.97 -13.99 0.60
N TRP A 79 -2.58 -12.85 0.05
CA TRP A 79 -2.77 -12.52 -1.36
C TRP A 79 -1.48 -12.00 -1.94
N SER A 80 -1.19 -12.38 -3.18
CA SER A 80 -0.18 -11.69 -3.97
C SER A 80 -0.83 -10.49 -4.62
N GLU A 81 -0.12 -9.37 -4.66
CA GLU A 81 -0.59 -8.13 -5.24
C GLU A 81 0.36 -7.68 -6.34
N THR A 82 -0.21 -7.17 -7.42
CA THR A 82 0.49 -6.40 -8.44
C THR A 82 -0.28 -5.13 -8.71
N ALA A 83 0.39 -3.99 -8.74
CA ALA A 83 -0.26 -2.73 -9.01
C ALA A 83 0.60 -1.83 -9.88
N LYS A 84 -0.07 -0.93 -10.61
CA LYS A 84 0.56 0.22 -11.23
C LYS A 84 -0.06 1.49 -10.71
N ALA A 85 0.74 2.51 -10.48
CA ALA A 85 0.26 3.82 -10.08
C ALA A 85 1.15 4.92 -10.65
N THR A 86 0.76 6.18 -10.54
CA THR A 86 1.72 7.27 -10.67
C THR A 86 2.51 7.41 -9.38
N CYS A 87 3.77 7.86 -9.44
CA CYS A 87 4.60 8.16 -8.27
C CYS A 87 5.04 9.62 -8.29
N HIS A 88 4.44 10.45 -7.43
CA HIS A 88 4.82 11.85 -7.22
C HIS A 88 5.18 12.11 -5.76
N GLY A 89 6.10 13.03 -5.52
CA GLY A 89 6.63 13.27 -4.18
C GLY A 89 7.08 14.69 -3.92
N SER A 90 7.04 15.05 -2.64
CA SER A 90 7.58 16.28 -2.09
C SER A 90 8.34 15.97 -0.79
N THR A 91 8.80 16.99 -0.07
CA THR A 91 9.42 16.82 1.26
C THR A 91 8.43 16.39 2.33
N LYS A 92 7.12 16.64 2.15
CA LYS A 92 6.09 16.42 3.17
C LYS A 92 5.10 15.32 2.82
N ALA A 93 4.95 15.00 1.54
CA ALA A 93 3.94 14.08 1.07
C ALA A 93 4.37 13.34 -0.18
N LEU A 94 3.79 12.16 -0.35
CA LEU A 94 3.89 11.31 -1.54
C LEU A 94 2.48 10.97 -1.95
N TYR A 95 2.22 11.01 -3.24
CA TYR A 95 0.89 10.86 -3.75
C TYR A 95 0.91 10.37 -5.18
N GLY A 96 -0.21 9.82 -5.59
CA GLY A 96 -0.40 9.37 -6.94
C GLY A 96 -1.76 8.73 -7.12
N LYS A 97 -2.00 8.31 -8.33
CA LYS A 97 -3.24 7.66 -8.74
C LYS A 97 -2.95 6.24 -9.16
N GLN A 98 -3.78 5.32 -8.72
CA GLN A 98 -3.73 3.95 -9.18
C GLN A 98 -4.11 3.89 -10.65
N ILE A 99 -3.27 3.22 -11.43
CA ILE A 99 -3.48 2.93 -12.85
C ILE A 99 -4.10 1.53 -12.98
N SER A 100 -3.60 0.56 -12.22
CA SER A 100 -4.14 -0.79 -12.17
C SER A 100 -3.88 -1.44 -10.82
N ASN A 101 -4.71 -2.43 -10.49
CA ASN A 101 -4.51 -3.33 -9.36
C ASN A 101 -4.93 -4.74 -9.74
N ALA A 102 -4.23 -5.73 -9.21
CA ALA A 102 -4.67 -7.10 -9.21
C ALA A 102 -4.20 -7.79 -7.94
N SER A 103 -5.12 -8.49 -7.28
CA SER A 103 -4.83 -9.36 -6.15
C SER A 103 -5.19 -10.80 -6.48
N VAL A 104 -4.34 -11.76 -6.09
CA VAL A 104 -4.61 -13.19 -6.26
C VAL A 104 -4.49 -13.90 -4.92
N PRO A 105 -5.52 -14.63 -4.46
CA PRO A 105 -5.43 -15.46 -3.26
C PRO A 105 -4.30 -16.47 -3.35
N MET A 106 -3.43 -16.50 -2.35
CA MET A 106 -2.31 -17.45 -2.27
C MET A 106 -2.64 -18.71 -1.47
N ASN A 107 -3.74 -18.71 -0.71
CA ASN A 107 -4.12 -19.83 0.16
C ASN A 107 -5.65 -19.94 0.37
N ASP A 108 -6.08 -21.02 1.03
CA ASP A 108 -7.49 -21.32 1.30
C ASP A 108 -8.15 -20.32 2.25
N ALA A 109 -7.38 -19.75 3.17
CA ALA A 109 -7.87 -18.71 4.07
C ALA A 109 -8.24 -17.44 3.28
N ALA A 110 -7.41 -17.01 2.32
CA ALA A 110 -7.69 -15.89 1.43
C ALA A 110 -8.89 -16.13 0.53
N ARG A 111 -8.99 -17.32 -0.10
CA ARG A 111 -10.15 -17.66 -0.94
C ARG A 111 -11.47 -17.61 -0.15
N ARG A 112 -11.48 -18.18 1.06
CA ARG A 112 -12.65 -18.10 1.96
C ARG A 112 -12.93 -16.67 2.40
N PHE A 113 -11.89 -15.90 2.70
CA PHE A 113 -12.05 -14.50 3.08
C PHE A 113 -12.73 -13.68 1.97
N GLU A 114 -12.32 -13.86 0.71
CA GLU A 114 -12.99 -13.18 -0.42
C GLU A 114 -14.47 -13.60 -0.54
N GLN A 115 -14.77 -14.88 -0.40
CA GLN A 115 -16.14 -15.39 -0.48
C GLN A 115 -17.02 -14.89 0.68
N GLU A 116 -16.52 -14.95 1.91
CA GLU A 116 -17.30 -14.71 3.11
C GLU A 116 -17.32 -13.23 3.54
N LYS A 117 -16.22 -12.50 3.32
CA LYS A 117 -16.04 -11.12 3.81
C LYS A 117 -16.12 -10.07 2.73
N LEU A 118 -15.82 -10.43 1.48
CA LEU A 118 -15.84 -9.50 0.35
C LEU A 118 -16.99 -9.78 -0.63
N GLU A 119 -17.94 -10.66 -0.26
CA GLU A 119 -19.10 -11.02 -1.08
C GLU A 119 -18.69 -11.55 -2.47
N GLY A 120 -17.58 -12.29 -2.54
CA GLY A 120 -17.03 -12.83 -3.78
C GLY A 120 -16.23 -11.85 -4.63
N LYS A 121 -16.00 -10.62 -4.14
CA LYS A 121 -15.09 -9.66 -4.77
C LYS A 121 -13.64 -9.96 -4.40
N THR A 122 -12.72 -9.54 -5.25
CA THR A 122 -11.29 -9.59 -4.96
C THR A 122 -10.90 -8.41 -4.07
N LEU A 123 -9.76 -8.51 -3.39
CA LEU A 123 -9.20 -7.35 -2.68
C LEU A 123 -8.97 -6.16 -3.61
N SER A 124 -8.57 -6.41 -4.86
CA SER A 124 -8.33 -5.36 -5.82
C SER A 124 -9.56 -4.52 -6.16
N ASP A 125 -10.76 -5.09 -6.06
CA ASP A 125 -12.03 -4.42 -6.42
C ASP A 125 -12.44 -3.34 -5.41
N ILE A 126 -11.94 -3.42 -4.18
CA ILE A 126 -12.35 -2.55 -3.07
C ILE A 126 -11.20 -1.64 -2.59
N ALA A 127 -10.09 -1.62 -3.34
CA ALA A 127 -8.99 -0.74 -3.06
C ALA A 127 -9.27 0.72 -3.45
N PRO A 128 -8.75 1.70 -2.68
CA PRO A 128 -8.91 3.11 -3.01
C PRO A 128 -8.11 3.48 -4.27
N PRO A 129 -8.67 4.29 -5.19
CA PRO A 129 -8.04 4.63 -6.47
C PRO A 129 -6.91 5.65 -6.34
N ASP A 130 -6.86 6.41 -5.24
CA ASP A 130 -5.86 7.44 -4.98
C ASP A 130 -5.13 7.14 -3.68
N TYR A 131 -3.85 7.52 -3.61
CA TYR A 131 -3.08 7.38 -2.39
C TYR A 131 -2.39 8.69 -2.00
N HIS A 132 -2.25 8.86 -0.69
CA HIS A 132 -1.53 9.97 -0.10
C HIS A 132 -0.83 9.51 1.18
N VAL A 133 0.47 9.74 1.25
CA VAL A 133 1.33 9.37 2.36
C VAL A 133 2.00 10.62 2.88
N ARG A 134 1.82 10.91 4.15
CA ARG A 134 2.57 11.96 4.82
C ARG A 134 3.95 11.42 5.20
N VAL A 135 4.99 12.11 4.77
CA VAL A 135 6.38 11.79 5.10
C VAL A 135 6.62 12.12 6.58
N ILE A 136 7.16 11.17 7.34
CA ILE A 136 7.59 11.37 8.73
C ILE A 136 9.10 11.57 8.79
N SER A 137 9.85 10.66 8.17
CA SER A 137 11.31 10.75 8.10
C SER A 137 11.82 10.20 6.79
N ARG A 138 12.95 10.72 6.32
CA ARG A 138 13.57 10.30 5.06
C ARG A 138 15.09 10.45 5.12
N THR A 139 15.77 9.45 4.61
CA THR A 139 17.20 9.43 4.30
C THR A 139 17.39 8.96 2.86
N ASP A 140 18.64 8.80 2.41
CA ASP A 140 18.95 8.34 1.05
C ASP A 140 18.59 6.87 0.80
N THR A 141 18.46 6.09 1.87
CA THR A 141 18.22 4.63 1.82
C THR A 141 16.96 4.21 2.55
N GLN A 142 16.33 5.08 3.32
CA GLN A 142 15.15 4.76 4.11
C GLN A 142 14.10 5.86 4.04
N PHE A 143 12.85 5.43 4.06
CA PHE A 143 11.69 6.29 4.14
C PHE A 143 10.72 5.77 5.20
N LYS A 144 10.13 6.67 5.97
CA LYS A 144 9.01 6.39 6.86
C LYS A 144 7.90 7.40 6.65
N GLY A 145 6.67 6.92 6.55
CA GLY A 145 5.49 7.77 6.42
C GLY A 145 4.25 7.15 7.04
N VAL A 146 3.16 7.91 6.99
CA VAL A 146 1.82 7.44 7.37
C VAL A 146 0.82 7.67 6.27
N ASN A 147 -0.08 6.70 6.05
CA ASN A 147 -1.18 6.84 5.12
C ASN A 147 -2.37 7.59 5.77
N ARG A 148 -3.49 7.69 5.04
CA ARG A 148 -4.73 8.32 5.52
C ARG A 148 -5.34 7.66 6.75
N ASP A 149 -5.05 6.38 6.99
CA ASP A 149 -5.56 5.61 8.13
C ASP A 149 -4.57 5.60 9.32
N ASP A 150 -3.61 6.53 9.33
CA ASP A 150 -2.52 6.63 10.31
C ASP A 150 -1.65 5.36 10.43
N ARG A 151 -1.71 4.47 9.43
CA ARG A 151 -0.84 3.29 9.38
C ARG A 151 0.56 3.75 9.03
N THR A 152 1.55 3.20 9.73
CA THR A 152 2.96 3.49 9.47
C THR A 152 3.50 2.60 8.37
N ILE A 153 4.29 3.20 7.49
CA ILE A 153 4.95 2.50 6.39
C ILE A 153 6.42 2.82 6.42
N THR A 154 7.21 1.77 6.26
CA THR A 154 8.66 1.85 6.25
C THR A 154 9.15 1.25 4.94
N CYS A 155 9.94 2.02 4.20
CA CYS A 155 10.56 1.58 2.96
C CYS A 155 12.07 1.68 3.05
N THR A 156 12.76 0.74 2.43
CA THR A 156 14.21 0.71 2.28
C THR A 156 14.56 0.60 0.81
N ARG A 157 15.56 1.36 0.36
CA ARG A 157 16.07 1.29 -1.01
C ARG A 157 16.84 -0.02 -1.21
N LEU A 158 16.67 -0.66 -2.37
CA LEU A 158 17.43 -1.84 -2.78
C LEU A 158 18.61 -1.46 -3.70
#